data_AF-A0A087Y6S9-F1
#
_entry.id   AF-A0A087Y6S9-F1
#
_cell.length_a   1.000
_cell.length_b   1.000
_cell.length_c   1.000
_cell.angle_alpha   90.00
_cell.angle_beta   90.00
_cell.angle_gamma   90.00
#
_symmetry.space_group_name_H-M   'P 1'
#
loop_
_entity.id
_entity.type
_entity.pdbx_description
1 polymer ?
#
loop_
_entity_poly.entity_id
_entity_poly.type
_entity_poly.pdbx_seq_one_letter_code
_entity_poly.pdbx_strand_id
1 'polypeptide(L)'
;HSSFQKYDPGLIPKPPADFGTSQLHYFEDWGVVTYGGALPSGTNSSFLSFKSGKLGGRAIFDIVHNNKYKEWIKGWRNFNAGHEHPDQNSFTFAPNGVPFITEALYGPKYTLLNNVALFGSTLSGSCFKPWAGQVTEACDSKWLKYKVGLAADAQGRVEAAIKREGMVFIRGEGHSAYNPELKIRNFQRNLLLLHPQLLLMVDHIHLDPGSPTRAMSAFFHNTELPFQSTKVDGVHGAFVTHGKENYKMFWMDDTNSSNKGMVGYWSYPRGYPYNGSNYVNVTMPLRYPHTRVAYIFFGPGLDVQSFSLRGHDQQVDIYLSTKDHTYTIYLLTGEVTSKPVFAIVLLDHKRIVFERAAAVVDSFPVEVEEYANVMEDNLQHVKPVFQQMERHILGRVLNTASFRRTAEHLLQFSDKKKTEEVIKKMFAMSKKQNKGKGGKRLNLGEKLSENLPDIFAQIEVSEKNERQRISKHTYEDSPEEGDADSRAFVDYPAGHRNRKGGLVKGRRFKEVHIVATARSEGVSGNPSYIRLFLLMNTTTFFLLLAVLLTRFQRGRSLHTQRCFYTIVLIDCFILLYLYSSCSHTQC
;
A
#
# COMPACT_ATOMS: atom_id res chain seq x y z
N HIS A 1 15.75 -10.55 9.18
CA HIS A 1 16.14 -10.22 10.58
C HIS A 1 14.93 -9.77 11.41
N SER A 2 14.09 -8.85 10.93
CA SER A 2 12.91 -8.36 11.69
C SER A 2 11.88 -9.45 11.99
N SER A 3 11.53 -10.31 11.02
CA SER A 3 10.65 -11.46 11.27
C SER A 3 11.23 -12.40 12.32
N PHE A 4 12.54 -12.66 12.32
CA PHE A 4 13.20 -13.46 13.36
C PHE A 4 13.11 -12.82 14.75
N GLN A 5 13.25 -11.48 14.84
CA GLN A 5 13.14 -10.74 16.11
C GLN A 5 11.70 -10.60 16.61
N LYS A 6 10.72 -10.56 15.70
CA LYS A 6 9.30 -10.30 16.00
C LYS A 6 8.44 -11.55 16.02
N TYR A 7 8.95 -12.69 15.53
CA TYR A 7 8.22 -13.94 15.57
C TYR A 7 8.09 -14.37 17.03
N ASP A 8 6.84 -14.55 17.45
CA ASP A 8 6.52 -15.10 18.76
C ASP A 8 6.28 -16.61 18.62
N PRO A 9 7.22 -17.47 19.02
CA PRO A 9 7.05 -18.92 18.96
C PRO A 9 5.98 -19.44 19.93
N GLY A 10 5.52 -18.63 20.89
CA GLY A 10 4.41 -18.97 21.79
C GLY A 10 3.05 -18.92 21.11
N LEU A 11 2.93 -18.23 19.96
CA LEU A 11 1.71 -18.16 19.17
C LEU A 11 1.69 -19.30 18.14
N ILE A 12 0.89 -20.33 18.44
CA ILE A 12 0.67 -21.45 17.51
C ILE A 12 -0.08 -20.95 16.28
N PRO A 13 0.42 -21.16 15.04
CA PRO A 13 -0.28 -20.73 13.83
C PRO A 13 -1.67 -21.36 13.74
N LYS A 14 -2.70 -20.50 13.77
CA LYS A 14 -4.10 -20.90 13.62
C LYS A 14 -4.72 -20.05 12.51
N PRO A 15 -5.33 -20.66 11.47
CA PRO A 15 -5.97 -19.91 10.41
C PRO A 15 -7.21 -19.15 10.93
N PRO A 16 -7.65 -18.10 10.24
CA PRO A 16 -8.95 -17.48 10.46
C PRO A 16 -10.09 -18.51 10.44
N ALA A 17 -11.17 -18.25 11.18
CA ALA A 17 -12.29 -19.19 11.32
C ALA A 17 -13.02 -19.46 9.99
N ASP A 18 -12.93 -18.55 9.03
CA ASP A 18 -13.51 -18.61 7.69
C ASP A 18 -12.52 -19.09 6.61
N PHE A 19 -11.31 -19.51 6.99
CA PHE A 19 -10.34 -20.09 6.05
C PHE A 19 -10.94 -21.28 5.29
N GLY A 20 -10.69 -21.34 3.98
CA GLY A 20 -11.26 -22.35 3.08
C GLY A 20 -12.72 -22.10 2.66
N THR A 21 -13.35 -21.01 3.14
CA THR A 21 -14.69 -20.60 2.71
C THR A 21 -14.60 -19.37 1.82
N SER A 22 -15.25 -19.40 0.65
CA SER A 22 -15.22 -18.26 -0.27
C SER A 22 -15.98 -17.06 0.31
N GLN A 23 -15.26 -16.06 0.80
CA GLN A 23 -15.84 -14.82 1.33
C GLN A 23 -15.81 -13.71 0.29
N LEU A 24 -16.82 -12.84 0.35
CA LEU A 24 -16.85 -11.56 -0.37
C LEU A 24 -16.37 -10.47 0.59
N HIS A 25 -15.38 -9.68 0.19
CA HIS A 25 -14.87 -8.56 0.98
C HIS A 25 -14.78 -7.31 0.11
N TYR A 26 -15.22 -6.17 0.66
CA TYR A 26 -15.13 -4.87 0.01
C TYR A 26 -14.23 -3.97 0.85
N PHE A 27 -13.14 -3.51 0.25
CA PHE A 27 -12.25 -2.51 0.82
C PHE A 27 -12.78 -1.13 0.45
N GLU A 28 -13.61 -0.53 1.32
CA GLU A 28 -14.36 0.68 0.95
C GLU A 28 -13.50 1.93 0.77
N ASP A 29 -12.32 1.97 1.37
CA ASP A 29 -11.36 3.05 1.14
C ASP A 29 -10.68 2.90 -0.22
N TRP A 30 -10.23 1.68 -0.55
CA TRP A 30 -9.53 1.41 -1.80
C TRP A 30 -10.48 1.36 -3.01
N GLY A 31 -11.75 1.02 -2.80
CA GLY A 31 -12.71 0.76 -3.87
C GLY A 31 -12.49 -0.58 -4.57
N VAL A 32 -12.04 -1.60 -3.83
CA VAL A 32 -11.74 -2.95 -4.35
C VAL A 32 -12.66 -3.97 -3.71
N VAL A 33 -13.29 -4.81 -4.54
CA VAL A 33 -14.04 -5.99 -4.12
C VAL A 33 -13.20 -7.23 -4.42
N THR A 34 -13.16 -8.17 -3.49
CA THR A 34 -12.56 -9.50 -3.69
C THR A 34 -13.51 -10.59 -3.26
N TYR A 35 -13.47 -11.72 -3.97
CA TYR A 35 -14.19 -12.93 -3.63
C TYR A 35 -13.28 -14.15 -3.74
N GLY A 36 -13.35 -15.05 -2.75
CA GLY A 36 -12.56 -16.28 -2.75
C GLY A 36 -11.07 -16.08 -2.45
N GLY A 37 -10.74 -15.05 -1.67
CA GLY A 37 -9.38 -14.86 -1.16
C GLY A 37 -8.96 -15.96 -0.18
N ALA A 38 -7.67 -16.30 -0.18
CA ALA A 38 -7.06 -17.29 0.73
C ALA A 38 -7.68 -18.70 0.69
N LEU A 39 -8.22 -19.11 -0.46
CA LEU A 39 -8.65 -20.49 -0.69
C LEU A 39 -7.47 -21.38 -1.11
N PRO A 40 -7.47 -22.68 -0.73
CA PRO A 40 -6.62 -23.67 -1.36
C PRO A 40 -6.85 -23.69 -2.88
N SER A 41 -5.78 -23.89 -3.66
CA SER A 41 -5.93 -24.09 -5.10
C SER A 41 -6.62 -25.43 -5.37
N GLY A 42 -7.60 -25.44 -6.27
CA GLY A 42 -8.37 -26.64 -6.59
C GLY A 42 -9.66 -26.34 -7.34
N THR A 43 -10.32 -27.40 -7.79
CA THR A 43 -11.59 -27.31 -8.52
C THR A 43 -12.62 -26.50 -7.74
N ASN A 44 -13.30 -25.59 -8.43
CA ASN A 44 -14.29 -24.66 -7.87
C ASN A 44 -13.78 -23.70 -6.78
N SER A 45 -12.48 -23.65 -6.52
CA SER A 45 -11.86 -22.64 -5.65
C SER A 45 -11.43 -21.45 -6.50
N SER A 46 -12.35 -20.53 -6.73
CA SER A 46 -12.16 -19.43 -7.67
C SER A 46 -11.94 -18.09 -6.97
N PHE A 47 -11.06 -17.28 -7.55
CA PHE A 47 -10.83 -15.91 -7.13
C PHE A 47 -11.42 -14.92 -8.15
N LEU A 48 -12.05 -13.86 -7.65
CA LEU A 48 -12.58 -12.75 -8.44
C LEU A 48 -12.21 -11.45 -7.73
N SER A 49 -11.69 -10.46 -8.46
CA SER A 49 -11.54 -9.10 -7.96
C SER A 49 -12.17 -8.09 -8.90
N PHE A 50 -12.57 -6.94 -8.36
CA PHE A 50 -13.08 -5.80 -9.11
C PHE A 50 -12.60 -4.51 -8.46
N LYS A 51 -12.14 -3.53 -9.25
CA LYS A 51 -11.71 -2.22 -8.76
C LYS A 51 -12.52 -1.11 -9.42
N SER A 52 -13.11 -0.25 -8.61
CA SER A 52 -13.70 1.02 -9.06
C SER A 52 -13.80 1.95 -7.85
N GLY A 53 -12.83 2.85 -7.71
CA GLY A 53 -12.64 3.67 -6.50
C GLY A 53 -12.05 5.04 -6.79
N LYS A 54 -11.92 5.83 -5.72
CA LYS A 54 -11.32 7.16 -5.78
C LYS A 54 -9.80 7.07 -5.91
N LEU A 55 -9.21 7.96 -6.70
CA LEU A 55 -7.75 8.11 -6.80
C LEU A 55 -7.13 8.33 -5.41
N GLY A 56 -6.05 7.62 -5.09
CA GLY A 56 -5.39 7.64 -3.79
C GLY A 56 -6.14 6.87 -2.68
N GLY A 57 -7.28 6.27 -2.98
CA GLY A 57 -8.23 5.80 -1.97
C GLY A 57 -9.07 6.93 -1.40
N ARG A 58 -10.24 6.57 -0.86
CA ARG A 58 -11.26 7.51 -0.37
C ARG A 58 -10.69 8.46 0.68
N ALA A 59 -9.88 8.00 1.61
CA ALA A 59 -9.29 8.84 2.65
C ALA A 59 -8.44 9.96 2.05
N ILE A 60 -7.50 9.64 1.16
CA ILE A 60 -6.63 10.64 0.52
C ILE A 60 -7.46 11.58 -0.35
N PHE A 61 -8.33 11.01 -1.20
CA PHE A 61 -9.19 11.79 -2.08
C PHE A 61 -10.03 12.79 -1.28
N ASP A 62 -10.72 12.34 -0.24
CA ASP A 62 -11.58 13.19 0.58
C ASP A 62 -10.78 14.19 1.42
N ILE A 63 -9.55 13.87 1.84
CA ILE A 63 -8.67 14.82 2.51
C ILE A 63 -8.32 15.97 1.58
N VAL A 64 -7.94 15.65 0.33
CA VAL A 64 -7.57 16.64 -0.69
C VAL A 64 -8.78 17.49 -1.09
N HIS A 65 -9.90 16.86 -1.44
CA HIS A 65 -11.06 17.55 -2.01
C HIS A 65 -11.90 18.29 -0.95
N ASN A 66 -11.92 17.82 0.29
CA ASN A 66 -12.61 18.51 1.39
C ASN A 66 -11.68 19.41 2.21
N ASN A 67 -10.41 19.54 1.82
CA ASN A 67 -9.41 20.39 2.49
C ASN A 67 -9.30 20.07 4.00
N LYS A 68 -9.17 18.78 4.34
CA LYS A 68 -8.96 18.29 5.71
C LYS A 68 -7.49 18.45 6.11
N TYR A 69 -7.20 18.52 7.41
CA TYR A 69 -5.83 18.63 7.93
C TYR A 69 -5.06 19.85 7.38
N LYS A 70 -5.72 21.01 7.37
CA LYS A 70 -5.27 22.26 6.70
C LYS A 70 -3.88 22.75 7.13
N GLU A 71 -3.44 22.42 8.33
CA GLU A 71 -2.10 22.79 8.81
C GLU A 71 -0.98 22.04 8.08
N TRP A 72 -1.27 20.86 7.54
CA TRP A 72 -0.27 19.97 6.94
C TRP A 72 -0.47 19.79 5.43
N ILE A 73 -1.72 19.69 5.00
CA ILE A 73 -2.07 19.27 3.64
C ILE A 73 -2.47 20.48 2.80
N LYS A 74 -1.81 20.67 1.64
CA LYS A 74 -2.20 21.65 0.63
C LYS A 74 -2.43 20.95 -0.71
N GLY A 75 -3.51 20.18 -0.77
CA GLY A 75 -3.93 19.42 -1.94
C GLY A 75 -3.02 18.24 -2.29
N TRP A 76 -3.04 17.82 -3.57
CA TRP A 76 -2.30 16.65 -4.07
C TRP A 76 -0.79 16.72 -3.92
N ARG A 77 -0.20 17.90 -3.66
CA ARG A 77 1.26 18.04 -3.49
C ARG A 77 1.81 17.21 -2.31
N ASN A 78 0.96 16.90 -1.34
CA ASN A 78 1.32 16.15 -0.14
C ASN A 78 1.15 14.63 -0.29
N PHE A 79 0.65 14.17 -1.45
CA PHE A 79 0.40 12.76 -1.72
C PHE A 79 1.01 12.34 -3.07
N ASN A 80 1.27 11.04 -3.24
CA ASN A 80 1.80 10.49 -4.48
C ASN A 80 0.99 9.27 -4.92
N ALA A 81 0.07 9.49 -5.86
CA ALA A 81 -0.72 8.43 -6.51
C ALA A 81 -0.07 7.94 -7.82
N GLY A 82 1.20 8.25 -8.07
CA GLY A 82 1.87 7.94 -9.33
C GLY A 82 2.04 6.44 -9.61
N HIS A 83 1.99 5.59 -8.57
CA HIS A 83 2.06 4.14 -8.70
C HIS A 83 0.70 3.48 -9.02
N GLU A 84 -0.41 4.21 -8.90
CA GLU A 84 -1.70 3.71 -9.34
C GLU A 84 -1.77 3.60 -10.87
N HIS A 85 -2.80 2.91 -11.35
CA HIS A 85 -3.02 2.65 -12.77
C HIS A 85 -4.33 3.29 -13.25
N PRO A 86 -4.48 3.56 -14.56
CA PRO A 86 -5.77 3.93 -15.16
C PRO A 86 -6.67 2.69 -15.31
N ASP A 87 -7.14 2.17 -14.18
CA ASP A 87 -7.73 0.83 -14.02
C ASP A 87 -9.13 0.85 -13.38
N GLN A 88 -9.83 1.99 -13.39
CA GLN A 88 -11.19 2.05 -12.84
C GLN A 88 -12.15 1.16 -13.65
N ASN A 89 -13.00 0.39 -12.98
CA ASN A 89 -13.79 -0.72 -13.52
C ASN A 89 -12.96 -1.95 -14.01
N SER A 90 -11.69 -2.11 -13.59
CA SER A 90 -10.94 -3.34 -13.88
C SER A 90 -11.45 -4.52 -13.05
N PHE A 91 -11.14 -5.74 -13.51
CA PHE A 91 -11.42 -6.97 -12.77
C PHE A 91 -10.35 -8.02 -13.05
N THR A 92 -10.24 -9.00 -12.16
CA THR A 92 -9.47 -10.24 -12.40
C THR A 92 -10.31 -11.45 -12.10
N PHE A 93 -10.03 -12.55 -12.77
CA PHE A 93 -10.75 -13.81 -12.58
C PHE A 93 -9.81 -15.00 -12.71
N ALA A 94 -9.76 -15.81 -11.65
CA ALA A 94 -8.98 -17.03 -11.59
C ALA A 94 -9.86 -18.24 -11.22
N PRO A 95 -10.62 -18.79 -12.18
CA PRO A 95 -11.44 -19.98 -11.96
C PRO A 95 -10.58 -21.21 -11.62
N ASN A 96 -10.98 -21.97 -10.60
CA ASN A 96 -10.22 -23.10 -10.04
C ASN A 96 -8.81 -22.71 -9.53
N GLY A 97 -8.56 -21.43 -9.27
CA GLY A 97 -7.26 -20.90 -8.87
C GLY A 97 -6.27 -20.75 -10.03
N VAL A 98 -6.71 -20.93 -11.29
CA VAL A 98 -5.89 -20.73 -12.49
C VAL A 98 -6.09 -19.30 -13.00
N PRO A 99 -5.04 -18.46 -13.09
CA PRO A 99 -5.16 -17.07 -13.56
C PRO A 99 -5.64 -17.01 -15.03
N PHE A 100 -6.91 -16.64 -15.24
CA PHE A 100 -7.48 -16.52 -16.58
C PHE A 100 -7.47 -15.07 -17.08
N ILE A 101 -8.13 -14.16 -16.34
CA ILE A 101 -8.06 -12.72 -16.57
C ILE A 101 -7.22 -12.12 -15.44
N THR A 102 -6.06 -11.56 -15.77
CA THR A 102 -5.07 -11.08 -14.80
C THR A 102 -4.86 -9.57 -14.92
N GLU A 103 -4.34 -8.94 -13.87
CA GLU A 103 -3.72 -7.62 -14.02
C GLU A 103 -2.44 -7.72 -14.85
N ALA A 104 -2.00 -6.63 -15.47
CA ALA A 104 -0.79 -6.59 -16.30
C ALA A 104 0.52 -6.29 -15.52
N LEU A 105 0.46 -6.31 -14.18
CA LEU A 105 1.60 -6.06 -13.27
C LEU A 105 2.24 -4.67 -13.47
N TYR A 106 3.45 -4.47 -12.94
CA TYR A 106 4.12 -3.17 -12.96
C TYR A 106 4.55 -2.78 -14.38
N GLY A 107 3.85 -1.81 -14.98
CA GLY A 107 4.05 -1.37 -16.35
C GLY A 107 3.79 0.13 -16.57
N PRO A 108 3.86 0.57 -17.84
CA PRO A 108 3.47 1.91 -18.26
C PRO A 108 2.04 2.26 -17.84
N LYS A 109 1.75 3.55 -17.69
CA LYS A 109 0.47 4.04 -17.15
C LYS A 109 -0.55 4.25 -18.27
N TYR A 110 -0.78 3.17 -19.01
CA TYR A 110 -1.68 3.11 -20.17
C TYR A 110 -2.99 2.43 -19.80
N THR A 111 -4.11 2.99 -20.24
CA THR A 111 -5.45 2.43 -19.99
C THR A 111 -5.59 1.05 -20.63
N LEU A 112 -5.04 0.86 -21.82
CA LEU A 112 -5.07 -0.40 -22.57
C LEU A 112 -4.27 -1.55 -21.92
N LEU A 113 -3.55 -1.29 -20.83
CA LEU A 113 -2.84 -2.32 -20.06
C LEU A 113 -3.64 -2.81 -18.85
N ASN A 114 -4.88 -2.36 -18.70
CA ASN A 114 -5.77 -2.81 -17.63
C ASN A 114 -7.03 -3.41 -18.26
N ASN A 115 -7.75 -4.24 -17.48
CA ASN A 115 -8.96 -4.90 -17.94
C ASN A 115 -10.16 -3.95 -18.01
N VAL A 116 -10.07 -2.87 -18.80
CA VAL A 116 -11.02 -1.74 -18.85
C VAL A 116 -11.43 -1.43 -20.29
N ALA A 117 -12.30 -0.43 -20.48
CA ALA A 117 -12.71 0.05 -21.80
C ALA A 117 -11.99 1.34 -22.20
N LEU A 118 -11.72 1.49 -23.50
CA LEU A 118 -11.35 2.73 -24.16
C LEU A 118 -12.48 3.15 -25.10
N PHE A 119 -12.59 4.45 -25.37
CA PHE A 119 -13.64 5.02 -26.20
C PHE A 119 -13.05 5.70 -27.44
N GLY A 120 -13.70 5.51 -28.59
CA GLY A 120 -13.32 6.20 -29.82
C GLY A 120 -13.50 7.69 -29.65
N SER A 121 -12.47 8.47 -30.02
CA SER A 121 -12.39 9.88 -29.71
C SER A 121 -11.55 10.65 -30.73
N THR A 122 -11.95 11.89 -31.01
CA THR A 122 -11.17 12.86 -31.78
C THR A 122 -10.39 13.81 -30.87
N LEU A 123 -10.43 13.60 -29.55
CA LEU A 123 -9.77 14.46 -28.56
C LEU A 123 -8.24 14.49 -28.76
N SER A 124 -7.67 15.69 -28.66
CA SER A 124 -6.22 15.88 -28.61
C SER A 124 -5.64 15.36 -27.28
N GLY A 125 -4.38 14.91 -27.30
CA GLY A 125 -3.68 14.45 -26.08
C GLY A 125 -3.87 12.98 -25.68
N SER A 126 -4.68 12.20 -26.41
CA SER A 126 -4.80 10.75 -26.18
C SER A 126 -3.52 10.02 -26.62
N CYS A 127 -3.05 9.04 -25.82
CA CYS A 127 -1.82 8.30 -26.14
C CYS A 127 -1.97 7.39 -27.37
N PHE A 128 -3.16 6.82 -27.56
CA PHE A 128 -3.40 5.74 -28.53
C PHE A 128 -4.52 6.09 -29.51
N LYS A 129 -4.35 7.15 -30.30
CA LYS A 129 -5.35 7.56 -31.29
C LYS A 129 -5.78 6.37 -32.19
N PRO A 130 -7.09 6.23 -32.50
CA PRO A 130 -8.20 7.12 -32.19
C PRO A 130 -8.87 6.87 -30.82
N TRP A 131 -8.20 6.16 -29.90
CA TRP A 131 -8.77 5.77 -28.61
C TRP A 131 -8.41 6.76 -27.50
N ALA A 132 -9.40 7.11 -26.69
CA ALA A 132 -9.23 7.81 -25.43
C ALA A 132 -9.43 6.84 -24.27
N GLY A 133 -8.44 6.81 -23.37
CA GLY A 133 -8.48 6.07 -22.12
C GLY A 133 -9.02 6.90 -20.95
N GLN A 134 -8.66 6.49 -19.74
CA GLN A 134 -9.00 7.23 -18.52
C GLN A 134 -8.13 8.49 -18.39
N VAL A 135 -8.64 9.52 -17.72
CA VAL A 135 -7.98 10.85 -17.63
C VAL A 135 -6.63 10.82 -16.89
N THR A 136 -6.39 9.78 -16.11
CA THR A 136 -5.13 9.55 -15.38
C THR A 136 -4.01 8.95 -16.25
N GLU A 137 -4.31 8.56 -17.48
CA GLU A 137 -3.36 7.98 -18.44
C GLU A 137 -2.17 8.91 -18.74
N ALA A 138 -0.96 8.34 -18.74
CA ALA A 138 0.28 9.06 -19.01
C ALA A 138 1.07 8.41 -20.16
N CYS A 139 1.33 9.17 -21.24
CA CYS A 139 1.97 8.66 -22.45
C CYS A 139 3.50 8.65 -22.35
N ASP A 140 4.03 9.65 -21.64
CA ASP A 140 5.41 10.11 -21.60
C ASP A 140 6.03 9.97 -20.20
N SER A 141 5.30 9.39 -19.25
CA SER A 141 5.72 9.26 -17.86
C SER A 141 5.58 7.83 -17.36
N LYS A 142 6.50 7.45 -16.45
CA LYS A 142 6.34 6.22 -15.64
C LYS A 142 5.29 6.37 -14.54
N TRP A 143 4.92 7.62 -14.24
CA TRP A 143 3.99 8.00 -13.18
C TRP A 143 2.62 8.35 -13.75
N LEU A 144 1.57 7.93 -13.06
CA LEU A 144 0.20 8.29 -13.37
C LEU A 144 0.02 9.82 -13.36
N LYS A 145 -0.89 10.37 -14.18
CA LYS A 145 -1.34 11.75 -14.00
C LYS A 145 -2.32 11.80 -12.83
N TYR A 146 -2.03 12.63 -11.83
CA TYR A 146 -2.90 12.75 -10.65
C TYR A 146 -2.90 14.13 -9.98
N LYS A 147 -1.94 15.03 -10.30
CA LYS A 147 -1.75 16.28 -9.53
C LYS A 147 -2.71 17.41 -9.91
N VAL A 148 -3.19 17.46 -11.16
CA VAL A 148 -3.91 18.62 -11.70
C VAL A 148 -5.04 18.23 -12.65
N GLY A 149 -6.03 19.12 -12.78
CA GLY A 149 -7.14 19.02 -13.74
C GLY A 149 -7.99 17.77 -13.54
N LEU A 150 -8.61 17.29 -14.62
CA LEU A 150 -9.51 16.12 -14.60
C LEU A 150 -8.87 14.87 -13.96
N ALA A 151 -7.55 14.71 -14.11
CA ALA A 151 -6.83 13.59 -13.53
C ALA A 151 -6.82 13.60 -11.99
N ALA A 152 -6.82 14.78 -11.37
CA ALA A 152 -6.87 14.95 -9.92
C ALA A 152 -8.25 14.63 -9.32
N ASP A 153 -9.31 14.79 -10.13
CA ASP A 153 -10.71 14.56 -9.75
C ASP A 153 -11.21 13.15 -10.16
N ALA A 154 -10.33 12.34 -10.76
CA ALA A 154 -10.67 11.03 -11.32
C ALA A 154 -11.14 10.05 -10.24
N GLN A 155 -12.28 9.40 -10.47
CA GLN A 155 -12.82 8.38 -9.57
C GLN A 155 -13.68 7.36 -10.31
N GLY A 156 -13.62 6.11 -9.86
CA GLY A 156 -14.67 5.12 -10.03
C GLY A 156 -15.46 4.94 -8.74
N ARG A 157 -16.50 4.11 -8.77
CA ARG A 157 -17.28 3.75 -7.59
C ARG A 157 -17.86 2.34 -7.71
N VAL A 158 -17.70 1.53 -6.67
CA VAL A 158 -18.47 0.28 -6.50
C VAL A 158 -19.87 0.66 -6.02
N GLU A 159 -20.89 0.38 -6.83
CA GLU A 159 -22.29 0.62 -6.46
C GLU A 159 -22.88 -0.54 -5.66
N ALA A 160 -22.46 -1.77 -5.96
CA ALA A 160 -22.96 -2.96 -5.30
C ALA A 160 -21.89 -4.05 -5.27
N ALA A 161 -21.83 -4.79 -4.17
CA ALA A 161 -21.04 -6.00 -3.99
C ALA A 161 -21.82 -6.96 -3.09
N ILE A 162 -22.52 -7.94 -3.68
CA ILE A 162 -23.50 -8.77 -2.99
C ILE A 162 -23.22 -10.25 -3.26
N LYS A 163 -23.11 -11.05 -2.19
CA LYS A 163 -23.06 -12.52 -2.26
C LYS A 163 -24.43 -13.07 -1.85
N ARG A 164 -25.05 -13.89 -2.69
CA ARG A 164 -26.33 -14.56 -2.42
C ARG A 164 -26.29 -15.98 -2.98
N GLU A 165 -26.56 -16.95 -2.13
CA GLU A 165 -26.72 -18.36 -2.53
C GLU A 165 -25.57 -18.93 -3.40
N GLY A 166 -24.33 -18.55 -3.09
CA GLY A 166 -23.14 -18.99 -3.84
C GLY A 166 -22.82 -18.17 -5.09
N MET A 167 -23.72 -17.28 -5.51
CA MET A 167 -23.48 -16.31 -6.58
C MET A 167 -22.98 -14.98 -6.03
N VAL A 168 -22.24 -14.24 -6.87
CA VAL A 168 -21.70 -12.92 -6.53
C VAL A 168 -22.11 -11.93 -7.61
N PHE A 169 -22.71 -10.82 -7.20
CA PHE A 169 -23.02 -9.69 -8.07
C PHE A 169 -22.19 -8.47 -7.65
N ILE A 170 -21.50 -7.85 -8.62
CA ILE A 170 -20.73 -6.62 -8.43
C ILE A 170 -21.14 -5.64 -9.52
N ARG A 171 -21.39 -4.38 -9.16
CA ARG A 171 -21.60 -3.28 -10.11
C ARG A 171 -20.64 -2.15 -9.78
N GLY A 172 -19.93 -1.65 -10.78
CA GLY A 172 -19.18 -0.40 -10.69
C GLY A 172 -19.61 0.63 -11.71
N GLU A 173 -19.48 1.89 -11.35
CA GLU A 173 -19.69 3.07 -12.18
C GLU A 173 -18.33 3.73 -12.45
N GLY A 174 -17.99 3.89 -13.73
CA GLY A 174 -16.67 4.33 -14.17
C GLY A 174 -16.65 5.65 -14.92
N HIS A 175 -17.81 6.30 -15.18
CA HIS A 175 -17.85 7.47 -16.06
C HIS A 175 -16.90 8.60 -15.62
N SER A 176 -16.76 8.86 -14.31
CA SER A 176 -15.92 9.94 -13.77
C SER A 176 -14.41 9.67 -13.89
N ALA A 177 -14.00 8.50 -14.38
CA ALA A 177 -12.62 8.21 -14.75
C ALA A 177 -12.29 8.64 -16.18
N TYR A 178 -13.28 9.07 -16.97
CA TYR A 178 -13.12 9.43 -18.38
C TYR A 178 -13.37 10.93 -18.61
N ASN A 179 -12.88 11.44 -19.75
CA ASN A 179 -13.04 12.85 -20.09
C ASN A 179 -14.52 13.18 -20.35
N PRO A 180 -15.12 14.20 -19.68
CA PRO A 180 -16.50 14.62 -19.91
C PRO A 180 -16.83 15.00 -21.36
N GLU A 181 -15.84 15.39 -22.16
CA GLU A 181 -16.04 15.70 -23.59
C GLU A 181 -16.44 14.47 -24.42
N LEU A 182 -16.22 13.26 -23.92
CA LEU A 182 -16.77 12.03 -24.51
C LEU A 182 -18.29 11.93 -24.36
N LYS A 183 -18.88 12.74 -23.46
CA LYS A 183 -20.33 12.80 -23.19
C LYS A 183 -20.92 11.42 -22.90
N ILE A 184 -20.24 10.67 -22.03
CA ILE A 184 -20.68 9.40 -21.48
C ILE A 184 -21.42 9.73 -20.18
N ARG A 185 -22.73 9.48 -20.16
CA ARG A 185 -23.58 9.73 -19.00
C ARG A 185 -23.41 8.66 -17.93
N ASN A 186 -23.36 7.40 -18.34
CA ASN A 186 -23.11 6.27 -17.45
C ASN A 186 -22.17 5.28 -18.12
N PHE A 187 -21.23 4.74 -17.33
CA PHE A 187 -20.47 3.56 -17.73
C PHE A 187 -20.48 2.55 -16.59
N GLN A 188 -21.46 1.66 -16.65
CA GLN A 188 -21.65 0.61 -15.66
C GLN A 188 -20.99 -0.69 -16.12
N ARG A 189 -20.17 -1.29 -15.27
CA ARG A 189 -19.69 -2.65 -15.44
C ARG A 189 -20.32 -3.55 -14.39
N ASN A 190 -20.95 -4.62 -14.85
CA ASN A 190 -21.66 -5.58 -14.01
C ASN A 190 -20.95 -6.93 -14.09
N LEU A 191 -20.56 -7.49 -12.95
CA LEU A 191 -20.03 -8.84 -12.85
C LEU A 191 -21.03 -9.71 -12.09
N LEU A 192 -21.32 -10.88 -12.64
CA LEU A 192 -22.18 -11.87 -12.04
C LEU A 192 -21.51 -13.24 -12.12
N LEU A 193 -20.95 -13.68 -11.00
CA LEU A 193 -20.40 -15.02 -10.85
C LEU A 193 -21.57 -15.98 -10.62
N LEU A 194 -21.96 -16.69 -11.68
CA LEU A 194 -23.09 -17.62 -11.70
C LEU A 194 -22.71 -18.99 -11.12
N HIS A 195 -21.47 -19.40 -11.37
CA HIS A 195 -20.86 -20.62 -10.88
C HIS A 195 -19.37 -20.30 -10.62
N PRO A 196 -18.63 -21.01 -9.74
CA PRO A 196 -17.20 -20.76 -9.54
C PRO A 196 -16.38 -20.73 -10.83
N GLN A 197 -16.82 -21.47 -11.86
CA GLN A 197 -16.20 -21.50 -13.18
C GLN A 197 -16.97 -20.72 -14.26
N LEU A 198 -18.00 -19.93 -13.94
CA LEU A 198 -18.81 -19.17 -14.91
C LEU A 198 -19.03 -17.74 -14.43
N LEU A 199 -18.36 -16.80 -15.06
CA LEU A 199 -18.51 -15.37 -14.84
C LEU A 199 -19.20 -14.73 -16.04
N LEU A 200 -20.28 -14.02 -15.81
CA LEU A 200 -20.91 -13.11 -16.77
C LEU A 200 -20.47 -11.68 -16.46
N MET A 201 -19.97 -10.96 -17.45
CA MET A 201 -19.74 -9.52 -17.40
C MET A 201 -20.69 -8.81 -18.36
N VAL A 202 -21.32 -7.72 -17.94
CA VAL A 202 -22.12 -6.86 -18.82
C VAL A 202 -21.67 -5.42 -18.64
N ASP A 203 -21.15 -4.84 -19.72
CA ASP A 203 -20.90 -3.41 -19.83
C ASP A 203 -22.15 -2.72 -20.35
N HIS A 204 -22.57 -1.65 -19.68
CA HIS A 204 -23.65 -0.76 -20.09
C HIS A 204 -23.11 0.66 -20.23
N ILE A 205 -23.23 1.20 -21.44
CA ILE A 205 -22.77 2.54 -21.80
C ILE A 205 -24.01 3.34 -22.16
N HIS A 206 -24.21 4.46 -21.48
CA HIS A 206 -25.23 5.45 -21.78
C HIS A 206 -24.56 6.72 -22.29
N LEU A 207 -24.89 7.14 -23.49
CA LEU A 207 -24.35 8.34 -24.12
C LEU A 207 -25.33 9.50 -23.99
N ASP A 208 -24.80 10.69 -23.70
CA ASP A 208 -25.58 11.92 -23.80
C ASP A 208 -25.84 12.31 -25.26
N PRO A 209 -26.91 13.10 -25.53
CA PRO A 209 -27.18 13.65 -26.84
C PRO A 209 -25.94 14.37 -27.42
N GLY A 210 -25.58 14.02 -28.66
CA GLY A 210 -24.45 14.64 -29.34
C GLY A 210 -23.08 14.22 -28.80
N SER A 211 -22.97 13.07 -28.13
CA SER A 211 -21.68 12.42 -27.86
C SER A 211 -20.86 12.26 -29.15
N PRO A 212 -19.53 12.51 -29.12
CA PRO A 212 -18.66 12.27 -30.27
C PRO A 212 -18.22 10.81 -30.38
N THR A 213 -18.38 9.99 -29.32
CA THR A 213 -17.87 8.61 -29.36
C THR A 213 -18.77 7.68 -30.17
N ARG A 214 -18.15 6.81 -30.96
CA ARG A 214 -18.84 5.89 -31.89
C ARG A 214 -18.43 4.43 -31.73
N ALA A 215 -17.44 4.15 -30.91
CA ALA A 215 -16.93 2.82 -30.68
C ALA A 215 -16.34 2.71 -29.27
N MET A 216 -16.35 1.51 -28.72
CA MET A 216 -15.61 1.15 -27.52
C MET A 216 -14.68 -0.03 -27.82
N SER A 217 -13.59 -0.12 -27.07
CA SER A 217 -12.61 -1.19 -27.14
C SER A 217 -12.32 -1.68 -25.72
N ALA A 218 -12.71 -2.91 -25.41
CA ALA A 218 -12.51 -3.53 -24.10
C ALA A 218 -11.27 -4.44 -24.13
N PHE A 219 -10.41 -4.30 -23.13
CA PHE A 219 -9.17 -5.08 -23.00
C PHE A 219 -9.30 -6.14 -21.91
N PHE A 220 -8.71 -7.30 -22.14
CA PHE A 220 -8.64 -8.42 -21.21
C PHE A 220 -7.25 -9.04 -21.25
N HIS A 221 -6.59 -9.17 -20.11
CA HIS A 221 -5.18 -9.50 -20.03
C HIS A 221 -4.94 -10.89 -19.42
N ASN A 222 -3.85 -11.51 -19.87
CA ASN A 222 -3.23 -12.64 -19.22
C ASN A 222 -1.71 -12.48 -19.32
N THR A 223 -1.05 -12.33 -18.19
CA THR A 223 0.39 -12.02 -18.14
C THR A 223 1.28 -13.19 -18.51
N GLU A 224 0.78 -14.43 -18.37
CA GLU A 224 1.59 -15.63 -18.58
C GLU A 224 1.23 -16.35 -19.87
N LEU A 225 -0.06 -16.51 -20.15
CA LEU A 225 -0.57 -17.34 -21.24
C LEU A 225 -1.11 -16.50 -22.41
N PRO A 226 -0.70 -16.77 -23.66
CA PRO A 226 -1.24 -16.09 -24.82
C PRO A 226 -2.67 -16.53 -25.13
N PHE A 227 -3.49 -15.57 -25.54
CA PHE A 227 -4.84 -15.85 -26.02
C PHE A 227 -4.84 -16.38 -27.46
N GLN A 228 -5.72 -17.32 -27.73
CA GLN A 228 -6.02 -17.83 -29.06
C GLN A 228 -7.46 -17.49 -29.42
N SER A 229 -7.69 -16.96 -30.63
CA SER A 229 -9.04 -16.64 -31.10
C SER A 229 -9.85 -17.92 -31.35
N THR A 230 -11.14 -17.87 -31.07
CA THR A 230 -12.09 -18.93 -31.38
C THR A 230 -13.43 -18.36 -31.85
N LYS A 231 -14.28 -19.20 -32.44
CA LYS A 231 -15.63 -18.85 -32.85
C LYS A 231 -16.51 -20.09 -32.80
N VAL A 232 -17.68 -19.97 -32.18
CA VAL A 232 -18.68 -21.04 -32.07
C VAL A 232 -20.04 -20.44 -32.42
N ASP A 233 -20.77 -21.04 -33.35
CA ASP A 233 -22.12 -20.65 -33.76
C ASP A 233 -22.31 -19.14 -34.04
N GLY A 234 -21.32 -18.53 -34.69
CA GLY A 234 -21.34 -17.10 -35.00
C GLY A 234 -20.78 -16.18 -33.91
N VAL A 235 -20.63 -16.68 -32.68
CA VAL A 235 -20.13 -15.93 -31.53
C VAL A 235 -18.61 -16.02 -31.46
N HIS A 236 -17.93 -14.88 -31.52
CA HIS A 236 -16.48 -14.79 -31.37
C HIS A 236 -16.07 -14.88 -29.91
N GLY A 237 -14.89 -15.46 -29.71
CA GLY A 237 -14.29 -15.65 -28.41
C GLY A 237 -12.77 -15.73 -28.46
N ALA A 238 -12.20 -15.94 -27.29
CA ALA A 238 -10.79 -16.24 -27.12
C ALA A 238 -10.62 -17.30 -26.01
N PHE A 239 -9.49 -17.98 -25.98
CA PHE A 239 -9.16 -18.89 -24.89
C PHE A 239 -7.67 -18.89 -24.59
N VAL A 240 -7.32 -19.31 -23.37
CA VAL A 240 -5.96 -19.69 -22.99
C VAL A 240 -5.93 -21.17 -22.66
N THR A 241 -4.78 -21.80 -22.88
CA THR A 241 -4.56 -23.21 -22.56
C THR A 241 -3.64 -23.33 -21.35
N HIS A 242 -4.13 -23.97 -20.29
CA HIS A 242 -3.35 -24.28 -19.09
C HIS A 242 -3.26 -25.81 -18.97
N GLY A 243 -2.05 -26.36 -19.16
CA GLY A 243 -1.87 -27.80 -19.30
C GLY A 243 -2.61 -28.36 -20.52
N LYS A 244 -3.67 -29.15 -20.30
CA LYS A 244 -4.53 -29.71 -21.36
C LYS A 244 -5.93 -29.08 -21.39
N GLU A 245 -6.17 -28.11 -20.52
CA GLU A 245 -7.48 -27.52 -20.28
C GLU A 245 -7.57 -26.12 -20.89
N ASN A 246 -8.74 -25.78 -21.43
CA ASN A 246 -9.00 -24.49 -22.06
C ASN A 246 -9.93 -23.65 -21.19
N TYR A 247 -9.49 -22.43 -20.90
CA TYR A 247 -10.29 -21.39 -20.26
C TYR A 247 -10.75 -20.43 -21.34
N LYS A 248 -12.06 -20.30 -21.50
CA LYS A 248 -12.68 -19.69 -22.68
C LYS A 248 -13.44 -18.44 -22.31
N MET A 249 -13.48 -17.49 -23.23
CA MET A 249 -14.35 -16.33 -23.16
C MET A 249 -15.04 -16.08 -24.50
N PHE A 250 -16.29 -15.61 -24.45
CA PHE A 250 -17.09 -15.25 -25.62
C PHE A 250 -17.85 -13.96 -25.36
N TRP A 251 -18.17 -13.22 -26.41
CA TRP A 251 -18.85 -11.93 -26.27
C TRP A 251 -19.85 -11.66 -27.39
N MET A 252 -20.86 -10.86 -27.07
CA MET A 252 -21.81 -10.32 -28.02
C MET A 252 -22.47 -9.07 -27.46
N ASP A 253 -22.94 -8.20 -28.35
CA ASP A 253 -23.76 -7.06 -27.99
C ASP A 253 -25.26 -7.41 -27.96
N ASP A 254 -26.06 -6.49 -27.43
CA ASP A 254 -27.51 -6.67 -27.26
C ASP A 254 -28.33 -6.68 -28.56
N THR A 255 -27.65 -6.66 -29.71
CA THR A 255 -28.21 -6.92 -31.05
C THR A 255 -27.84 -8.30 -31.60
N ASN A 256 -27.27 -9.16 -30.75
CA ASN A 256 -26.66 -10.45 -31.10
C ASN A 256 -25.49 -10.35 -32.09
N SER A 257 -24.86 -9.18 -32.19
CA SER A 257 -23.65 -9.01 -32.98
C SER A 257 -22.41 -9.35 -32.16
N SER A 258 -21.52 -10.14 -32.74
CA SER A 258 -20.24 -10.50 -32.14
C SER A 258 -19.12 -10.21 -33.13
N ASN A 259 -18.36 -9.14 -32.89
CA ASN A 259 -17.21 -8.78 -33.71
C ASN A 259 -15.99 -9.62 -33.34
N LYS A 260 -15.14 -9.92 -34.32
CA LYS A 260 -13.85 -10.59 -34.08
C LYS A 260 -12.94 -9.68 -33.23
N GLY A 261 -12.51 -10.18 -32.08
CA GLY A 261 -11.53 -9.54 -31.23
C GLY A 261 -10.11 -9.73 -31.75
N MET A 262 -9.22 -8.82 -31.39
CA MET A 262 -7.79 -8.89 -31.69
C MET A 262 -7.06 -9.50 -30.49
N VAL A 263 -6.31 -10.57 -30.71
CA VAL A 263 -5.37 -11.11 -29.72
C VAL A 263 -3.98 -10.58 -29.99
N GLY A 264 -3.20 -10.32 -28.96
CA GLY A 264 -1.85 -9.80 -29.11
C GLY A 264 -1.03 -9.87 -27.84
N TYR A 265 0.20 -9.38 -27.95
CA TYR A 265 1.13 -9.22 -26.84
C TYR A 265 1.66 -7.79 -26.84
N TRP A 266 1.57 -7.12 -25.70
CA TRP A 266 2.12 -5.78 -25.51
C TRP A 266 3.41 -5.86 -24.72
N SER A 267 4.53 -5.48 -25.34
CA SER A 267 5.83 -5.45 -24.66
C SER A 267 6.03 -4.17 -23.85
N TYR A 268 6.67 -4.29 -22.68
CA TYR A 268 7.00 -3.13 -21.87
C TYR A 268 8.33 -2.49 -22.31
N PRO A 269 8.43 -1.15 -22.20
CA PRO A 269 9.69 -0.46 -22.43
C PRO A 269 10.81 -0.97 -21.52
N ARG A 270 12.06 -0.71 -21.90
CA ARG A 270 13.20 -1.05 -21.03
C ARG A 270 13.10 -0.34 -19.67
N GLY A 271 13.51 -1.03 -18.61
CA GLY A 271 13.49 -0.51 -17.25
C GLY A 271 12.21 -0.76 -16.46
N TYR A 272 11.32 -1.61 -16.98
CA TYR A 272 10.27 -2.29 -16.20
C TYR A 272 10.74 -3.73 -15.87
N PRO A 273 10.34 -4.29 -14.72
CA PRO A 273 10.77 -5.62 -14.28
C PRO A 273 10.04 -6.76 -14.98
N TYR A 274 8.94 -6.47 -15.68
CA TYR A 274 8.14 -7.44 -16.43
C TYR A 274 8.23 -7.18 -17.93
N ASN A 275 8.09 -8.25 -18.72
CA ASN A 275 8.25 -8.18 -20.17
C ASN A 275 7.05 -7.55 -20.88
N GLY A 276 5.86 -7.58 -20.28
CA GLY A 276 4.62 -7.21 -20.94
C GLY A 276 3.43 -8.08 -20.52
N SER A 277 2.38 -8.07 -21.34
CA SER A 277 1.17 -8.88 -21.13
C SER A 277 0.54 -9.31 -22.46
N ASN A 278 -0.02 -10.51 -22.50
CA ASN A 278 -0.93 -10.92 -23.55
C ASN A 278 -2.28 -10.25 -23.32
N TYR A 279 -3.01 -9.97 -24.40
CA TYR A 279 -4.32 -9.34 -24.32
C TYR A 279 -5.28 -9.82 -25.41
N VAL A 280 -6.57 -9.68 -25.12
CA VAL A 280 -7.68 -9.64 -26.07
C VAL A 280 -8.21 -8.21 -26.08
N ASN A 281 -8.33 -7.63 -27.28
CA ASN A 281 -9.03 -6.37 -27.51
C ASN A 281 -10.34 -6.66 -28.26
N VAL A 282 -11.47 -6.34 -27.65
CA VAL A 282 -12.80 -6.48 -28.24
C VAL A 282 -13.36 -5.11 -28.58
N THR A 283 -13.47 -4.83 -29.89
CA THR A 283 -14.00 -3.56 -30.40
C THR A 283 -15.42 -3.71 -30.91
N MET A 284 -16.28 -2.75 -30.55
CA MET A 284 -17.68 -2.71 -30.97
C MET A 284 -18.16 -1.28 -31.21
N PRO A 285 -19.12 -1.10 -32.14
CA PRO A 285 -19.77 0.19 -32.34
C PRO A 285 -20.64 0.55 -31.13
N LEU A 286 -20.67 1.84 -30.79
CA LEU A 286 -21.59 2.38 -29.80
C LEU A 286 -22.85 2.89 -30.50
N ARG A 287 -24.00 2.43 -30.00
CA ARG A 287 -25.35 2.88 -30.34
C ARG A 287 -25.85 3.89 -29.30
N TYR A 288 -26.58 4.88 -29.79
CA TYR A 288 -27.30 5.84 -28.96
C TYR A 288 -28.74 5.35 -28.70
N PRO A 289 -29.31 5.54 -27.49
CA PRO A 289 -28.67 6.12 -26.30
C PRO A 289 -27.85 5.10 -25.49
N HIS A 290 -28.14 3.80 -25.65
CA HIS A 290 -27.53 2.74 -24.85
C HIS A 290 -26.83 1.70 -25.72
N THR A 291 -25.66 1.26 -25.26
CA THR A 291 -24.96 0.08 -25.79
C THR A 291 -24.69 -0.89 -24.65
N ARG A 292 -25.03 -2.16 -24.84
CA ARG A 292 -24.85 -3.20 -23.82
C ARG A 292 -24.21 -4.42 -24.43
N VAL A 293 -23.19 -4.92 -23.73
CA VAL A 293 -22.32 -5.96 -24.27
C VAL A 293 -22.04 -6.95 -23.16
N ALA A 294 -22.33 -8.21 -23.44
CA ALA A 294 -22.12 -9.31 -22.51
C ALA A 294 -20.88 -10.11 -22.92
N TYR A 295 -20.12 -10.51 -21.90
CA TYR A 295 -18.96 -11.38 -22.00
C TYR A 295 -19.16 -12.52 -21.02
N ILE A 296 -18.96 -13.75 -21.46
CA ILE A 296 -18.92 -14.92 -20.57
C ILE A 296 -17.48 -15.41 -20.48
N PHE A 297 -17.06 -15.79 -19.29
CA PHE A 297 -15.75 -16.37 -18.99
C PHE A 297 -15.99 -17.69 -18.28
N PHE A 298 -15.42 -18.78 -18.79
CA PHE A 298 -15.61 -20.07 -18.16
C PHE A 298 -14.43 -21.02 -18.21
N GLY A 299 -14.33 -21.81 -17.15
CA GLY A 299 -13.33 -22.85 -16.97
C GLY A 299 -13.69 -24.15 -17.69
N PRO A 300 -12.75 -25.11 -17.70
CA PRO A 300 -12.86 -26.37 -18.45
C PRO A 300 -13.94 -27.31 -17.92
N GLY A 301 -14.39 -27.14 -16.67
CA GLY A 301 -15.44 -27.96 -16.07
C GLY A 301 -16.86 -27.61 -16.53
N LEU A 302 -17.02 -26.65 -17.45
CA LEU A 302 -18.32 -26.24 -17.97
C LEU A 302 -18.38 -26.34 -19.49
N ASP A 303 -19.52 -26.84 -19.96
CA ASP A 303 -19.88 -26.90 -21.37
C ASP A 303 -21.06 -25.96 -21.62
N VAL A 304 -20.77 -24.78 -22.18
CA VAL A 304 -21.78 -23.77 -22.52
C VAL A 304 -22.37 -24.11 -23.88
N GLN A 305 -23.69 -24.31 -23.91
CA GLN A 305 -24.43 -24.74 -25.10
C GLN A 305 -25.16 -23.59 -25.79
N SER A 306 -25.64 -22.60 -25.03
CA SER A 306 -26.28 -21.43 -25.59
C SER A 306 -25.92 -20.18 -24.80
N PHE A 307 -25.76 -19.06 -25.52
CA PHE A 307 -25.54 -17.75 -24.96
C PHE A 307 -26.22 -16.75 -25.89
N SER A 308 -27.21 -16.02 -25.38
CA SER A 308 -27.92 -14.99 -26.14
C SER A 308 -28.27 -13.80 -25.27
N LEU A 309 -28.40 -12.65 -25.92
CA LEU A 309 -28.60 -11.37 -25.27
C LEU A 309 -29.77 -10.63 -25.92
N ARG A 310 -30.66 -10.07 -25.10
CA ARG A 310 -31.74 -9.22 -25.57
C ARG A 310 -31.81 -7.92 -24.77
N GLY A 311 -31.57 -6.81 -25.46
CA GLY A 311 -31.71 -5.48 -24.89
C GLY A 311 -33.17 -5.01 -24.87
N HIS A 312 -33.58 -4.41 -23.77
CA HIS A 312 -34.82 -3.62 -23.63
C HIS A 312 -34.45 -2.15 -23.36
N ASP A 313 -35.38 -1.30 -22.93
CA ASP A 313 -35.06 0.11 -22.65
C ASP A 313 -34.22 0.24 -21.36
N GLN A 314 -34.72 -0.31 -20.24
CA GLN A 314 -34.09 -0.20 -18.92
C GLN A 314 -33.44 -1.49 -18.41
N GLN A 315 -33.44 -2.55 -19.23
CA GLN A 315 -33.10 -3.90 -18.81
C GLN A 315 -32.40 -4.66 -19.94
N VAL A 316 -31.59 -5.64 -19.57
CA VAL A 316 -31.00 -6.63 -20.45
C VAL A 316 -31.35 -8.02 -19.95
N ASP A 317 -31.82 -8.85 -20.87
CA ASP A 317 -32.14 -10.25 -20.63
C ASP A 317 -31.03 -11.10 -21.23
N ILE A 318 -30.40 -11.93 -20.41
CA ILE A 318 -29.36 -12.86 -20.83
C ILE A 318 -29.87 -14.28 -20.62
N TYR A 319 -29.81 -15.09 -21.68
CA TYR A 319 -30.09 -16.52 -21.62
C TYR A 319 -28.79 -17.27 -21.83
N LEU A 320 -28.43 -18.10 -20.86
CA LEU A 320 -27.20 -18.87 -20.86
C LEU A 320 -27.52 -20.30 -20.42
N SER A 321 -27.26 -21.29 -21.27
CA SER A 321 -27.41 -22.69 -20.90
C SER A 321 -26.05 -23.38 -20.92
N THR A 322 -25.80 -24.16 -19.87
CA THR A 322 -24.76 -25.18 -19.85
C THR A 322 -25.40 -26.54 -20.05
N LYS A 323 -24.57 -27.58 -20.18
CA LYS A 323 -25.04 -28.97 -20.20
C LYS A 323 -25.91 -29.33 -18.98
N ASP A 324 -25.62 -28.73 -17.82
CA ASP A 324 -26.23 -29.13 -16.54
C ASP A 324 -27.30 -28.13 -16.05
N HIS A 325 -27.20 -26.85 -16.42
CA HIS A 325 -28.04 -25.78 -15.86
C HIS A 325 -28.44 -24.73 -16.89
N THR A 326 -29.60 -24.13 -16.66
CA THR A 326 -30.08 -22.97 -17.41
C THR A 326 -30.13 -21.73 -16.52
N TYR A 327 -29.61 -20.63 -17.04
CA TYR A 327 -29.59 -19.33 -16.36
C TYR A 327 -30.35 -18.32 -17.21
N THR A 328 -31.42 -17.76 -16.66
CA THR A 328 -32.07 -16.55 -17.19
C THR A 328 -31.75 -15.38 -16.28
N ILE A 329 -31.02 -14.40 -16.79
CA ILE A 329 -30.58 -13.24 -16.03
C ILE A 329 -31.31 -12.00 -16.52
N TYR A 330 -31.93 -11.29 -15.60
CA TYR A 330 -32.55 -10.00 -15.82
C TYR A 330 -31.71 -8.93 -15.13
N LEU A 331 -30.96 -8.16 -15.91
CA LEU A 331 -30.08 -7.11 -15.40
C LEU A 331 -30.69 -5.73 -15.67
N LEU A 332 -30.90 -4.95 -14.62
CA LEU A 332 -31.52 -3.63 -14.72
C LEU A 332 -30.42 -2.57 -14.87
N THR A 333 -30.41 -1.89 -16.01
CA THR A 333 -29.36 -0.92 -16.38
C THR A 333 -29.80 0.53 -16.26
N GLY A 334 -31.10 0.81 -16.15
CA GLY A 334 -31.60 2.19 -16.00
C GLY A 334 -31.12 2.89 -14.72
N GLU A 335 -30.90 4.22 -14.80
CA GLU A 335 -30.61 5.07 -13.63
C GLU A 335 -31.79 5.07 -12.66
N VAL A 336 -32.99 5.35 -13.17
CA VAL A 336 -34.25 5.30 -12.44
C VAL A 336 -34.98 4.02 -12.83
N THR A 337 -34.85 2.98 -12.00
CA THR A 337 -35.60 1.74 -12.20
C THR A 337 -36.89 1.76 -11.39
N SER A 338 -37.98 1.31 -12.00
CA SER A 338 -39.25 1.09 -11.31
C SER A 338 -39.18 -0.02 -10.25
N LYS A 339 -38.15 -0.87 -10.32
CA LYS A 339 -37.94 -2.02 -9.43
C LYS A 339 -36.74 -1.78 -8.49
N PRO A 340 -36.82 -2.17 -7.20
CA PRO A 340 -35.76 -1.98 -6.21
C PRO A 340 -34.67 -3.07 -6.28
N VAL A 341 -34.32 -3.53 -7.49
CA VAL A 341 -33.37 -4.63 -7.70
C VAL A 341 -32.29 -4.24 -8.72
N PHE A 342 -31.10 -4.82 -8.58
CA PHE A 342 -30.03 -4.72 -9.57
C PHE A 342 -30.13 -5.81 -10.62
N ALA A 343 -30.30 -7.06 -10.17
CA ALA A 343 -30.39 -8.22 -11.04
C ALA A 343 -31.29 -9.30 -10.43
N ILE A 344 -31.90 -10.12 -11.30
CA ILE A 344 -32.60 -11.35 -10.93
C ILE A 344 -32.00 -12.47 -11.76
N VAL A 345 -31.66 -13.58 -11.12
CA VAL A 345 -31.18 -14.80 -11.77
C VAL A 345 -32.19 -15.92 -11.53
N LEU A 346 -32.70 -16.50 -12.60
CA LEU A 346 -33.43 -17.76 -12.57
C LEU A 346 -32.45 -18.87 -12.93
N LEU A 347 -32.03 -19.63 -11.94
CA LEU A 347 -31.24 -20.86 -12.11
C LEU A 347 -32.23 -22.03 -12.15
N ASP A 348 -32.51 -22.54 -13.35
CA ASP A 348 -33.54 -23.55 -13.61
C ASP A 348 -34.92 -23.10 -13.09
N HIS A 349 -35.31 -23.50 -11.88
CA HIS A 349 -36.55 -23.09 -11.22
C HIS A 349 -36.33 -22.20 -9.98
N LYS A 350 -35.07 -21.94 -9.60
CA LYS A 350 -34.70 -21.18 -8.42
C LYS A 350 -34.50 -19.71 -8.77
N ARG A 351 -35.21 -18.83 -8.05
CA ARG A 351 -35.11 -17.38 -8.22
C ARG A 351 -34.18 -16.76 -7.18
N ILE A 352 -33.14 -16.09 -7.65
CA ILE A 352 -32.15 -15.38 -6.84
C ILE A 352 -32.23 -13.90 -7.17
N VAL A 353 -32.32 -13.04 -6.15
CA VAL A 353 -32.54 -11.60 -6.32
C VAL A 353 -31.41 -10.82 -5.66
N PHE A 354 -30.85 -9.86 -6.40
CA PHE A 354 -29.87 -8.90 -5.92
C PHE A 354 -30.55 -7.55 -5.74
N GLU A 355 -30.92 -7.22 -4.50
CA GLU A 355 -31.70 -6.03 -4.16
C GLU A 355 -30.83 -4.77 -4.03
N ARG A 356 -31.39 -3.60 -4.36
CA ARG A 356 -30.70 -2.31 -4.18
C ARG A 356 -30.52 -1.92 -2.71
N ALA A 357 -31.33 -2.45 -1.80
CA ALA A 357 -31.19 -2.21 -0.37
C ALA A 357 -29.89 -2.77 0.22
N ALA A 358 -29.26 -3.75 -0.45
CA ALA A 358 -27.96 -4.30 -0.08
C ALA A 358 -26.79 -3.60 -0.81
N ALA A 359 -27.02 -2.44 -1.43
CA ALA A 359 -25.98 -1.63 -2.05
C ALA A 359 -24.96 -1.13 -1.02
N VAL A 360 -23.78 -0.76 -1.53
CA VAL A 360 -22.74 -0.15 -0.70
C VAL A 360 -23.21 1.24 -0.25
N VAL A 361 -23.11 1.51 1.05
CA VAL A 361 -23.42 2.83 1.61
C VAL A 361 -22.12 3.62 1.76
N ASP A 362 -22.08 4.83 1.19
CA ASP A 362 -20.96 5.73 1.39
C ASP A 362 -20.95 6.28 2.81
N SER A 363 -19.86 6.01 3.53
CA SER A 363 -19.56 6.61 4.83
C SER A 363 -18.45 7.66 4.68
N PHE A 364 -18.63 8.84 5.26
CA PHE A 364 -17.60 9.87 5.26
C PHE A 364 -16.80 9.80 6.56
N PRO A 365 -15.53 9.36 6.53
CA PRO A 365 -14.70 9.38 7.73
C PRO A 365 -14.47 10.83 8.18
N VAL A 366 -14.65 11.07 9.48
CA VAL A 366 -14.46 12.38 10.11
C VAL A 366 -12.97 12.68 10.24
N GLU A 367 -12.59 13.95 10.16
CA GLU A 367 -11.22 14.39 10.45
C GLU A 367 -10.87 14.08 11.92
N VAL A 368 -9.63 13.62 12.16
CA VAL A 368 -9.18 13.33 13.52
C VAL A 368 -9.13 14.63 14.33
N GLU A 369 -9.83 14.65 15.46
CA GLU A 369 -9.86 15.81 16.36
C GLU A 369 -8.47 16.08 16.94
N GLU A 370 -8.10 17.36 17.02
CA GLU A 370 -6.82 17.83 17.60
C GLU A 370 -5.57 17.13 17.04
N TYR A 371 -5.58 16.74 15.75
CA TYR A 371 -4.49 16.01 15.08
C TYR A 371 -3.09 16.62 15.30
N ALA A 372 -2.99 17.95 15.37
CA ALA A 372 -1.75 18.65 15.64
C ALA A 372 -1.24 18.42 17.07
N ASN A 373 -2.13 18.46 18.07
CA ASN A 373 -1.79 18.21 19.47
C ASN A 373 -1.37 16.75 19.68
N VAL A 374 -2.05 15.80 19.02
CA VAL A 374 -1.67 14.38 19.08
C VAL A 374 -0.22 14.17 18.62
N MET A 375 0.19 14.85 17.55
CA MET A 375 1.58 14.80 17.10
C MET A 375 2.54 15.47 18.08
N GLU A 376 2.19 16.66 18.59
CA GLU A 376 3.02 17.37 19.56
C GLU A 376 3.24 16.53 20.83
N ASP A 377 2.17 15.95 21.39
CA ASP A 377 2.24 15.08 22.56
C ASP A 377 3.15 13.87 22.32
N ASN A 378 3.06 13.23 21.14
CA ASN A 378 3.94 12.12 20.77
C ASN A 378 5.41 12.56 20.66
N LEU A 379 5.70 13.75 20.13
CA LEU A 379 7.07 14.27 20.04
C LEU A 379 7.69 14.54 21.42
N GLN A 380 6.89 14.91 22.43
CA GLN A 380 7.38 15.12 23.79
C GLN A 380 7.93 13.84 24.44
N HIS A 381 7.51 12.64 24.01
CA HIS A 381 7.97 11.37 24.57
C HIS A 381 9.44 11.07 24.26
N VAL A 382 9.99 11.66 23.20
CA VAL A 382 11.37 11.43 22.77
C VAL A 382 12.35 12.23 23.63
N LYS A 383 11.98 13.44 24.06
CA LYS A 383 12.84 14.34 24.85
C LYS A 383 13.44 13.72 26.11
N PRO A 384 12.67 13.05 27.01
CA PRO A 384 13.25 12.48 28.22
C PRO A 384 14.25 11.35 27.93
N VAL A 385 14.10 10.60 26.83
CA VAL A 385 15.05 9.55 26.42
C VAL A 385 16.40 10.17 26.11
N PHE A 386 16.42 11.24 25.31
CA PHE A 386 17.66 11.95 24.97
C PHE A 386 18.29 12.61 26.20
N GLN A 387 17.50 13.25 27.06
CA GLN A 387 17.99 13.85 28.31
C GLN A 387 18.59 12.79 29.25
N GLN A 388 17.99 11.60 29.33
CA GLN A 388 18.52 10.51 30.14
C GLN A 388 19.85 9.99 29.56
N MET A 389 19.93 9.81 28.24
CA MET A 389 21.17 9.42 27.57
C MET A 389 22.28 10.44 27.80
N GLU A 390 21.98 11.73 27.67
CA GLU A 390 22.91 12.81 27.92
C GLU A 390 23.45 12.76 29.36
N ARG A 391 22.56 12.67 30.36
CA ARG A 391 22.96 12.56 31.78
C ARG A 391 23.83 11.33 32.02
N HIS A 392 23.53 10.19 31.39
CA HIS A 392 24.36 8.98 31.51
C HIS A 392 25.73 9.15 30.88
N ILE A 393 25.82 9.77 29.70
CA ILE A 393 27.09 10.01 29.00
C ILE A 393 27.94 10.99 29.80
N LEU A 394 27.39 12.15 30.18
CA LEU A 394 28.08 13.14 31.01
C LEU A 394 28.51 12.54 32.36
N GLY A 395 27.64 11.76 33.00
CA GLY A 395 27.96 11.05 34.23
C GLY A 395 29.11 10.05 34.08
N ARG A 396 29.28 9.41 32.92
CA ARG A 396 30.43 8.53 32.66
C ARG A 396 31.69 9.33 32.36
N VAL A 397 31.61 10.35 31.50
CA VAL A 397 32.74 11.20 31.10
C VAL A 397 33.34 11.94 32.30
N LEU A 398 32.50 12.58 33.13
CA LEU A 398 32.94 13.32 34.32
C LEU A 398 33.51 12.42 35.44
N ASN A 399 33.18 11.13 35.44
CA ASN A 399 33.70 10.16 36.40
C ASN A 399 34.94 9.40 35.89
N THR A 400 35.36 9.62 34.64
CA THR A 400 36.60 9.06 34.11
C THR A 400 37.80 9.80 34.70
N ALA A 401 38.74 9.08 35.32
CA ALA A 401 39.97 9.64 35.88
C ALA A 401 40.84 10.38 34.83
N SER A 402 40.70 10.02 33.55
CA SER A 402 41.32 10.73 32.43
C SER A 402 40.76 12.13 32.24
N PHE A 403 39.44 12.33 32.34
CA PHE A 403 38.83 13.66 32.19
C PHE A 403 39.18 14.56 33.37
N ARG A 404 39.22 14.02 34.60
CA ARG A 404 39.73 14.76 35.77
C ARG A 404 41.18 15.19 35.58
N ARG A 405 42.07 14.28 35.14
CA ARG A 405 43.48 14.61 34.86
C ARG A 405 43.63 15.61 33.71
N THR A 406 42.88 15.47 32.63
CA THR A 406 42.94 16.38 31.47
C THR A 406 42.35 17.75 31.80
N ALA A 407 41.28 17.83 32.58
CA ALA A 407 40.73 19.08 33.08
C ALA A 407 41.69 19.77 34.07
N GLU A 408 42.33 19.01 34.97
CA GLU A 408 43.40 19.51 35.85
C GLU A 408 44.60 20.04 35.03
N HIS A 409 44.98 19.35 33.95
CA HIS A 409 46.06 19.79 33.06
C HIS A 409 45.70 21.04 32.25
N LEU A 410 44.46 21.15 31.74
CA LEU A 410 43.99 22.34 31.02
C LEU A 410 43.81 23.56 31.96
N LEU A 411 43.47 23.33 33.23
CA LEU A 411 43.40 24.36 34.27
C LEU A 411 44.77 24.92 34.68
N GLN A 412 45.87 24.19 34.42
CA GLN A 412 47.24 24.72 34.61
C GLN A 412 47.63 25.76 33.54
N PHE A 413 46.94 25.79 32.40
CA PHE A 413 47.26 26.68 31.26
C PHE A 413 46.34 27.91 31.12
N SER A 414 45.30 28.06 31.97
CA SER A 414 44.37 29.20 31.91
C SER A 414 44.54 30.13 33.12
N ASP A 415 44.68 31.42 32.85
CA ASP A 415 45.01 32.49 33.79
C ASP A 415 44.30 32.37 35.15
N LYS A 416 45.12 32.23 36.20
CA LYS A 416 44.76 31.87 37.57
C LYS A 416 43.73 32.77 38.27
N LYS A 417 43.40 33.96 37.76
CA LYS A 417 42.60 34.94 38.53
C LYS A 417 41.08 34.87 38.33
N LYS A 418 40.57 34.55 37.13
CA LYS A 418 39.11 34.48 36.89
C LYS A 418 38.52 33.13 37.27
N THR A 419 39.29 32.06 37.11
CA THR A 419 38.86 30.69 37.37
C THR A 419 38.77 30.39 38.87
N GLU A 420 39.62 31.01 39.69
CA GLU A 420 39.60 30.87 41.15
C GLU A 420 38.37 31.51 41.80
N GLU A 421 37.81 32.59 41.22
CA GLU A 421 36.55 33.20 41.66
C GLU A 421 35.32 32.35 41.33
N VAL A 422 35.29 31.77 40.13
CA VAL A 422 34.21 30.87 39.68
C VAL A 422 34.24 29.56 40.46
N ILE A 423 35.43 29.04 40.74
CA ILE A 423 35.67 27.86 41.57
C ILE A 423 35.35 28.16 43.04
N LYS A 424 35.75 29.31 43.62
CA LYS A 424 35.32 29.70 44.98
C LYS A 424 33.80 29.82 45.09
N LYS A 425 33.09 30.31 44.07
CA LYS A 425 31.61 30.31 44.05
C LYS A 425 31.03 28.89 43.99
N MET A 426 31.56 28.00 43.13
CA MET A 426 31.11 26.60 43.04
C MET A 426 31.41 25.79 44.32
N PHE A 427 32.58 26.00 44.96
CA PHE A 427 32.96 25.30 46.20
C PHE A 427 32.38 25.95 47.47
N ALA A 428 32.11 27.26 47.51
CA ALA A 428 31.41 27.89 48.63
C ALA A 428 29.95 27.44 48.73
N MET A 429 29.31 27.12 47.59
CA MET A 429 27.99 26.47 47.58
C MET A 429 28.05 25.02 48.09
N SER A 430 29.19 24.34 47.95
CA SER A 430 29.42 22.99 48.51
C SER A 430 29.76 23.03 50.02
N LYS A 431 30.44 24.08 50.51
CA LYS A 431 30.90 24.15 51.92
C LYS A 431 29.86 24.70 52.92
N LYS A 432 28.77 25.34 52.48
CA LYS A 432 27.72 25.87 53.38
C LYS A 432 26.76 24.80 53.94
N GLN A 433 27.04 23.50 53.72
CA GLN A 433 26.23 22.40 54.25
C GLN A 433 26.89 21.60 55.39
N ASN A 434 28.04 22.05 55.93
CA ASN A 434 28.76 21.30 56.97
C ASN A 434 28.79 21.92 58.38
N LYS A 435 27.94 22.91 58.69
CA LYS A 435 27.67 23.29 60.08
C LYS A 435 26.18 23.59 60.30
N GLY A 436 25.45 22.56 60.76
CA GLY A 436 24.06 22.69 61.23
C GLY A 436 23.38 21.33 61.34
N LYS A 437 23.16 20.85 62.57
CA LYS A 437 22.45 19.61 62.89
C LYS A 437 21.00 19.64 62.37
N GLY A 438 20.58 18.56 61.71
CA GLY A 438 19.18 18.10 61.62
C GLY A 438 18.36 18.57 60.41
N GLY A 439 17.90 17.62 59.58
CA GLY A 439 16.68 17.78 58.76
C GLY A 439 16.81 17.57 57.24
N LYS A 440 16.18 16.48 56.75
CA LYS A 440 15.71 16.15 55.37
C LYS A 440 16.72 16.17 54.20
N ARG A 441 16.92 14.97 53.60
CA ARG A 441 17.55 14.74 52.28
C ARG A 441 16.76 15.49 51.18
N LEU A 442 17.41 16.42 50.49
CA LEU A 442 16.93 17.06 49.26
C LEU A 442 17.80 16.59 48.08
N ASN A 443 17.15 16.23 46.96
CA ASN A 443 17.77 15.67 45.75
C ASN A 443 18.70 16.68 45.05
N LEU A 444 20.00 16.34 45.00
CA LEU A 444 21.05 17.14 44.35
C LEU A 444 20.95 17.17 42.80
N GLY A 445 20.16 16.27 42.21
CA GLY A 445 20.03 16.11 40.76
C GLY A 445 19.17 17.16 40.06
N GLU A 446 18.19 17.76 40.74
CA GLU A 446 17.28 18.77 40.14
C GLU A 446 17.93 20.16 40.03
N LYS A 447 18.81 20.53 40.96
CA LYS A 447 19.34 21.91 41.02
C LYS A 447 20.53 22.18 40.11
N LEU A 448 21.16 21.13 39.58
CA LEU A 448 22.26 21.23 38.60
C LEU A 448 21.75 21.25 37.15
N SER A 449 20.53 20.74 36.87
CA SER A 449 19.95 20.83 35.53
C SER A 449 19.35 22.20 35.21
N GLU A 450 19.03 23.03 36.21
CA GLU A 450 18.51 24.39 35.98
C GLU A 450 19.59 25.43 35.61
N ASN A 451 20.88 25.13 35.81
CA ASN A 451 21.98 26.09 35.63
C ASN A 451 22.95 25.75 34.48
N LEU A 452 22.71 24.66 33.74
CA LEU A 452 23.38 24.45 32.44
C LEU A 452 22.52 25.11 31.36
N PRO A 453 23.11 25.82 30.37
CA PRO A 453 22.34 26.32 29.24
C PRO A 453 21.62 25.14 28.60
N ASP A 454 20.30 25.24 28.44
CA ASP A 454 19.51 24.21 27.77
C ASP A 454 20.04 24.06 26.34
N ILE A 455 20.78 22.97 26.12
CA ILE A 455 21.41 22.68 24.83
C ILE A 455 20.32 22.55 23.76
N PHE A 456 19.10 22.11 24.11
CA PHE A 456 17.99 22.08 23.18
C PHE A 456 17.46 23.47 22.84
N ALA A 457 17.45 24.42 23.78
CA ALA A 457 17.14 25.82 23.48
C ALA A 457 18.24 26.47 22.61
N GLN A 458 19.50 26.08 22.79
CA GLN A 458 20.61 26.54 21.94
C GLN A 458 20.56 25.92 20.54
N ILE A 459 20.22 24.63 20.43
CA ILE A 459 20.00 23.94 19.17
C ILE A 459 18.78 24.53 18.45
N GLU A 460 17.69 24.83 19.16
CA GLU A 460 16.50 25.46 18.59
C GLU A 460 16.80 26.87 18.06
N VAL A 461 17.63 27.65 18.78
CA VAL A 461 18.12 28.95 18.30
C VAL A 461 19.10 28.80 17.13
N SER A 462 19.98 27.79 17.13
CA SER A 462 20.90 27.55 16.01
C SER A 462 20.17 27.07 14.77
N GLU A 463 19.21 26.16 14.89
CA GLU A 463 18.34 25.71 13.80
C GLU A 463 17.52 26.88 13.24
N LYS A 464 17.01 27.77 14.10
CA LYS A 464 16.28 28.96 13.68
C LYS A 464 17.17 29.93 12.88
N ASN A 465 18.42 30.09 13.29
CA ASN A 465 19.42 30.91 12.59
C ASN A 465 19.89 30.26 11.28
N GLU A 466 19.98 28.93 11.23
CA GLU A 466 20.39 28.16 10.06
C GLU A 466 19.27 28.11 9.00
N ARG A 467 18.01 27.97 9.42
CA ARG A 467 16.83 28.11 8.54
C ARG A 467 16.72 29.51 7.92
N GLN A 468 17.08 30.58 8.65
CA GLN A 468 17.16 31.94 8.11
C GLN A 468 18.33 32.16 7.14
N ARG A 469 19.42 31.39 7.28
CA ARG A 469 20.55 31.42 6.33
C ARG A 469 20.23 30.65 5.05
N ILE A 470 19.61 29.49 5.16
CA ILE A 470 19.17 28.67 4.02
C ILE A 470 18.10 29.41 3.21
N SER A 471 17.15 30.09 3.86
CA SER A 471 16.14 30.89 3.15
C SER A 471 16.72 32.09 2.38
N LYS A 472 17.88 32.60 2.78
CA LYS A 472 18.58 33.69 2.06
C LYS A 472 19.41 33.18 0.88
N HIS A 473 19.90 31.95 0.91
CA HIS A 473 20.73 31.40 -0.16
C HIS A 473 19.91 30.80 -1.31
N THR A 474 18.70 30.30 -1.05
CA THR A 474 17.79 29.73 -2.07
C THR A 474 17.16 30.77 -3.01
N TYR A 475 17.32 32.08 -2.73
CA TYR A 475 16.73 33.15 -3.55
C TYR A 475 17.66 33.69 -4.65
N GLU A 476 18.96 33.35 -4.66
CA GLU A 476 19.91 33.94 -5.62
C GLU A 476 20.56 32.96 -6.62
N ASP A 477 20.45 31.63 -6.47
CA ASP A 477 21.10 30.68 -7.39
C ASP A 477 20.21 29.51 -7.85
N SER A 478 19.52 29.66 -9.00
CA SER A 478 19.61 28.73 -10.16
C SER A 478 18.39 28.74 -11.10
N PRO A 479 18.63 28.74 -12.44
CA PRO A 479 17.62 28.50 -13.47
C PRO A 479 17.43 27.01 -13.80
N GLU A 480 16.21 26.69 -14.27
CA GLU A 480 15.74 25.54 -15.07
C GLU A 480 15.91 24.07 -14.61
N GLU A 481 14.77 23.37 -14.71
CA GLU A 481 14.49 21.94 -14.86
C GLU A 481 15.40 20.86 -14.24
N GLY A 482 14.79 20.09 -13.33
CA GLY A 482 15.35 18.86 -12.79
C GLY A 482 14.97 18.70 -11.31
N ASP A 483 14.21 17.65 -11.01
CA ASP A 483 13.99 17.11 -9.67
C ASP A 483 13.02 17.89 -8.75
N ALA A 484 11.72 17.70 -9.00
CA ALA A 484 10.64 18.27 -8.20
C ALA A 484 10.33 17.50 -6.89
N ASP A 485 10.87 16.29 -6.70
CA ASP A 485 10.62 15.49 -5.48
C ASP A 485 11.56 15.86 -4.32
N SER A 486 12.75 16.36 -4.61
CA SER A 486 13.70 16.85 -3.59
C SER A 486 13.28 18.22 -2.99
N ARG A 487 12.31 18.91 -3.61
CA ARG A 487 11.89 20.29 -3.24
C ARG A 487 10.64 20.37 -2.34
N ALA A 488 10.01 19.24 -2.00
CA ALA A 488 8.71 19.23 -1.31
C ALA A 488 8.78 19.24 0.23
N PHE A 489 9.97 19.17 0.84
CA PHE A 489 10.12 19.00 2.30
C PHE A 489 10.32 20.28 3.12
N VAL A 490 10.32 21.46 2.50
CA VAL A 490 10.61 22.71 3.21
C VAL A 490 9.53 23.74 2.88
N ASP A 491 8.43 23.75 3.63
CA ASP A 491 7.60 24.96 3.83
C ASP A 491 6.41 24.69 4.78
N TYR A 492 6.68 24.84 6.08
CA TYR A 492 5.64 25.08 7.10
C TYR A 492 5.68 26.57 7.51
N PRO A 493 4.62 27.36 7.26
CA PRO A 493 4.52 28.70 7.82
C PRO A 493 4.18 28.60 9.32
N ALA A 494 5.06 29.12 10.18
CA ALA A 494 4.80 29.23 11.61
C ALA A 494 3.74 30.32 11.86
N GLY A 495 2.50 29.90 12.09
CA GLY A 495 1.44 30.76 12.60
C GLY A 495 1.71 31.13 14.06
N HIS A 496 2.01 32.41 14.32
CA HIS A 496 2.09 32.96 15.67
C HIS A 496 0.74 32.83 16.40
N ARG A 497 0.66 31.96 17.42
CA ARG A 497 -0.31 32.11 18.52
C ARG A 497 0.33 31.76 19.86
N ASN A 498 0.70 32.82 20.58
CA ASN A 498 1.02 32.74 22.01
C ASN A 498 -0.24 32.31 22.79
N ARG A 499 -0.31 31.04 23.21
CA ARG A 499 -1.15 30.64 24.35
C ARG A 499 -0.26 30.00 25.41
N LYS A 500 -0.22 30.65 26.57
CA LYS A 500 0.45 30.17 27.79
C LYS A 500 -0.06 28.75 28.11
N GLY A 501 0.84 27.78 28.07
CA GLY A 501 0.55 26.39 28.44
C GLY A 501 0.23 26.28 29.92
N GLY A 502 -1.04 26.02 30.22
CA GLY A 502 -1.44 25.46 31.50
C GLY A 502 -1.28 23.94 31.42
N LEU A 503 -0.52 23.36 32.34
CA LEU A 503 -0.41 21.93 32.54
C LEU A 503 -1.78 21.38 32.97
N VAL A 504 -2.60 20.90 32.03
CA VAL A 504 -3.86 20.24 32.36
C VAL A 504 -3.59 18.78 32.64
N LYS A 505 -3.39 18.46 33.93
CA LYS A 505 -3.44 17.09 34.44
C LYS A 505 -4.83 16.51 34.16
N GLY A 506 -4.86 15.41 33.42
CA GLY A 506 -5.97 14.45 33.42
C GLY A 506 -7.12 14.77 32.47
N ARG A 507 -6.97 14.37 31.20
CA ARG A 507 -8.11 13.95 30.39
C ARG A 507 -7.83 12.56 29.83
N ARG A 508 -8.60 11.58 30.30
CA ARG A 508 -8.70 10.27 29.65
C ARG A 508 -9.52 10.48 28.39
N PHE A 509 -8.89 10.37 27.23
CA PHE A 509 -9.62 10.21 25.99
C PHE A 509 -10.38 8.89 26.02
N LYS A 510 -11.59 8.87 25.45
CA LYS A 510 -12.34 7.62 25.24
C LYS A 510 -11.45 6.69 24.43
N GLU A 511 -11.05 5.61 25.09
CA GLU A 511 -10.39 4.46 24.48
C GLU A 511 -11.18 4.06 23.23
N VAL A 512 -10.56 4.19 22.06
CA VAL A 512 -11.01 3.46 20.89
C VAL A 512 -10.77 1.99 21.23
N HIS A 513 -11.84 1.22 21.34
CA HIS A 513 -11.78 -0.22 21.62
C HIS A 513 -11.00 -0.94 20.52
N ILE A 514 -9.69 -1.08 20.75
CA ILE A 514 -8.91 -2.18 20.20
C ILE A 514 -9.01 -3.28 21.24
N VAL A 515 -9.62 -4.40 20.87
CA VAL A 515 -9.74 -5.59 21.70
C VAL A 515 -8.34 -6.11 22.01
N ALA A 516 -7.81 -5.75 23.16
CA ALA A 516 -6.56 -6.27 23.70
C ALA A 516 -6.90 -7.47 24.61
N THR A 517 -6.51 -8.67 24.18
CA THR A 517 -6.55 -9.87 25.03
C THR A 517 -5.41 -9.86 26.05
N ALA A 518 -5.82 -9.98 27.31
CA ALA A 518 -5.12 -10.42 28.52
C ALA A 518 -3.58 -10.40 28.54
N ARG A 519 -3.03 -9.52 29.39
CA ARG A 519 -1.71 -9.69 30.02
C ARG A 519 -1.75 -10.93 30.93
N SER A 520 -0.79 -11.84 30.77
CA SER A 520 -0.41 -12.78 31.81
C SER A 520 0.99 -12.45 32.33
N GLU A 521 1.08 -12.30 33.65
CA GLU A 521 2.32 -12.36 34.41
C GLU A 521 2.96 -13.75 34.27
N GLY A 522 4.29 -13.82 34.23
CA GLY A 522 5.01 -15.08 34.33
C GLY A 522 6.50 -14.89 34.02
N VAL A 523 7.38 -14.89 35.02
CA VAL A 523 8.04 -16.06 35.63
C VAL A 523 9.40 -16.34 34.96
N SER A 524 10.39 -16.46 35.85
CA SER A 524 11.81 -16.73 35.66
C SER A 524 12.13 -18.08 34.98
N GLY A 525 13.14 -18.10 34.11
CA GLY A 525 13.85 -19.29 33.59
C GLY A 525 14.30 -19.10 32.13
N ASN A 526 15.47 -19.53 31.62
CA ASN A 526 16.57 -20.34 32.13
C ASN A 526 17.83 -20.10 31.21
N PRO A 527 19.04 -19.88 31.75
CA PRO A 527 20.25 -19.45 30.99
C PRO A 527 21.01 -20.56 30.24
N SER A 528 20.38 -21.71 29.95
CA SER A 528 21.11 -22.89 29.43
C SER A 528 21.20 -22.96 27.90
N TYR A 529 20.26 -22.36 27.16
CA TYR A 529 20.18 -22.53 25.70
C TYR A 529 21.21 -21.67 24.93
N ILE A 530 21.47 -20.46 25.41
CA ILE A 530 22.45 -19.51 24.83
C ILE A 530 23.87 -20.08 24.90
N ARG A 531 24.21 -20.75 26.01
CA ARG A 531 25.51 -21.42 26.18
C ARG A 531 25.69 -22.59 25.21
N LEU A 532 24.63 -23.36 24.96
CA LEU A 532 24.69 -24.49 24.02
C LEU A 532 24.86 -24.03 22.57
N PHE A 533 24.17 -22.94 22.19
CA PHE A 533 24.26 -22.35 20.85
C PHE A 533 25.66 -21.75 20.57
N LEU A 534 26.25 -21.07 21.55
CA LEU A 534 27.61 -20.54 21.44
C LEU A 534 28.64 -21.67 21.32
N LEU A 535 28.55 -22.71 22.14
CA LEU A 535 29.44 -23.87 22.06
C LEU A 535 29.38 -24.55 20.67
N MET A 536 28.18 -24.74 20.12
CA MET A 536 28.00 -25.35 18.81
C MET A 536 28.58 -24.50 17.66
N ASN A 537 28.37 -23.18 17.68
CA ASN A 537 28.90 -22.30 16.65
C ASN A 537 30.42 -22.16 16.74
N THR A 538 30.99 -22.05 17.94
CA THR A 538 32.44 -22.01 18.13
C THR A 538 33.09 -23.32 17.66
N THR A 539 32.49 -24.47 17.95
CA THR A 539 33.00 -25.78 17.50
C THR A 539 32.94 -25.91 15.97
N THR A 540 31.85 -25.46 15.35
CA THR A 540 31.69 -25.47 13.88
C THR A 540 32.68 -24.54 13.19
N PHE A 541 32.95 -23.37 13.78
CA PHE A 541 33.96 -22.43 13.30
C PHE A 541 35.36 -23.04 13.31
N PHE A 542 35.77 -23.69 14.41
CA PHE A 542 37.09 -24.33 14.48
C PHE A 542 37.23 -25.52 13.53
N LEU A 543 36.15 -26.27 13.26
CA LEU A 543 36.13 -27.34 12.26
C LEU A 543 36.31 -26.79 10.83
N LEU A 544 35.57 -25.74 10.48
CA LEU A 544 35.71 -25.09 9.18
C LEU A 544 37.09 -24.44 9.01
N LEU A 545 37.65 -23.89 10.10
CA LEU A 545 39.00 -23.34 10.12
C LEU A 545 40.05 -24.42 9.90
N ALA A 546 39.92 -25.59 10.54
CA ALA A 546 40.83 -26.73 10.32
C ALA A 546 40.77 -27.25 8.87
N VAL A 547 39.58 -27.29 8.26
CA VAL A 547 39.40 -27.67 6.85
C VAL A 547 40.01 -26.63 5.89
N LEU A 548 39.90 -25.34 6.21
CA LEU A 548 40.51 -24.27 5.43
C LEU A 548 42.04 -24.29 5.55
N LEU A 549 42.59 -24.48 6.75
CA LEU A 549 44.03 -24.53 7.00
C LEU A 549 44.70 -25.75 6.36
N THR A 550 44.04 -26.91 6.37
CA THR A 550 44.53 -28.12 5.68
C THR A 550 44.51 -27.98 4.16
N ARG A 551 43.55 -27.24 3.59
CA ARG A 551 43.51 -26.95 2.14
C ARG A 551 44.48 -25.83 1.71
N PHE A 552 44.80 -24.87 2.58
CA PHE A 552 45.67 -23.72 2.28
C PHE A 552 47.17 -24.00 2.38
N GLN A 553 47.60 -25.18 2.83
CA GLN A 553 49.01 -25.59 2.83
C GLN A 553 49.58 -25.85 1.43
N ARG A 554 48.74 -26.03 0.40
CA ARG A 554 49.20 -26.23 -0.98
C ARG A 554 49.05 -24.96 -1.82
N GLY A 555 50.16 -24.23 -1.96
CA GLY A 555 50.47 -23.56 -3.23
C GLY A 555 50.25 -22.05 -3.34
N ARG A 556 50.46 -21.22 -2.29
CA ARG A 556 50.56 -19.75 -2.45
C ARG A 556 51.60 -19.11 -1.52
N SER A 557 52.05 -17.91 -1.90
CA SER A 557 53.21 -17.22 -1.31
C SER A 557 53.08 -16.92 0.19
N LEU A 558 54.22 -16.91 0.87
CA LEU A 558 54.39 -16.70 2.31
C LEU A 558 53.68 -15.43 2.85
N HIS A 559 53.55 -14.39 2.03
CA HIS A 559 52.92 -13.13 2.44
C HIS A 559 51.39 -13.23 2.53
N THR A 560 50.76 -13.99 1.64
CA THR A 560 49.32 -14.23 1.64
C THR A 560 48.92 -15.14 2.80
N GLN A 561 49.76 -16.13 3.12
CA GLN A 561 49.59 -16.97 4.30
C GLN A 561 49.66 -16.16 5.59
N ARG A 562 50.66 -15.27 5.75
CA ARG A 562 50.77 -14.39 6.93
C ARG A 562 49.54 -13.49 7.10
N CYS A 563 49.04 -12.88 6.03
CA CYS A 563 47.86 -12.02 6.10
C CYS A 563 46.61 -12.81 6.51
N PHE A 564 46.44 -14.01 5.95
CA PHE A 564 45.32 -14.89 6.31
C PHE A 564 45.39 -15.37 7.76
N TYR A 565 46.56 -15.79 8.24
CA TYR A 565 46.74 -16.16 9.65
C TYR A 565 46.45 -15.00 10.59
N THR A 566 46.83 -13.76 10.22
CA THR A 566 46.50 -12.56 11.02
C THR A 566 44.99 -12.33 11.11
N ILE A 567 44.25 -12.49 10.01
CA ILE A 567 42.78 -12.34 10.00
C ILE A 567 42.11 -13.40 10.87
N VAL A 568 42.53 -14.66 10.74
CA VAL A 568 42.04 -15.78 11.57
C VAL A 568 42.29 -15.54 13.05
N LEU A 569 43.47 -14.99 13.39
CA LEU A 569 43.86 -14.73 14.77
C LEU A 569 43.01 -13.61 15.38
N ILE A 570 42.71 -12.56 14.61
CA ILE A 570 41.76 -11.49 15.00
C ILE A 570 40.36 -12.06 15.24
N ASP A 571 39.88 -12.92 14.35
CA ASP A 571 38.54 -13.53 14.47
C ASP A 571 38.44 -14.45 15.70
N CYS A 572 39.50 -15.21 16.00
CA CYS A 572 39.59 -16.00 17.23
C CYS A 572 39.55 -15.13 18.49
N PHE A 573 40.21 -13.97 18.48
CA PHE A 573 40.16 -13.01 19.59
C PHE A 573 38.76 -12.42 19.78
N ILE A 574 38.05 -12.12 18.69
CA ILE A 574 36.67 -11.62 18.74
C ILE A 574 35.73 -12.67 19.34
N LEU A 575 35.87 -13.94 18.93
CA LEU A 575 35.07 -15.04 19.47
C LEU A 575 35.37 -15.33 20.95
N LEU A 576 36.63 -15.30 21.36
CA LEU A 576 37.04 -15.42 22.77
C LEU A 576 36.52 -14.24 23.62
N TYR A 577 36.51 -13.03 23.06
CA TYR A 577 35.97 -11.86 23.73
C TYR A 577 34.45 -11.96 23.89
N LEU A 578 33.72 -12.42 22.86
CA LEU A 578 32.29 -12.67 22.94
C LEU A 578 31.95 -13.77 23.96
N TYR A 579 32.72 -14.86 23.99
CA TYR A 579 32.56 -15.93 24.97
C TYR A 579 32.84 -15.46 26.41
N SER A 580 33.93 -14.72 26.62
CA SER A 580 34.32 -14.17 27.93
C SER A 580 33.28 -13.17 28.46
N SER A 581 32.83 -12.25 27.59
CA SER A 581 31.79 -11.27 27.89
C SER A 581 30.47 -11.95 28.30
N CYS A 582 30.08 -13.01 27.56
CA CYS A 582 28.88 -13.80 27.84
C CYS A 582 29.01 -14.70 29.09
N SER A 583 30.23 -14.98 29.57
CA SER A 583 30.47 -15.71 30.82
C SER A 583 30.35 -14.84 32.07
N HIS A 584 30.62 -13.53 31.95
CA HIS A 584 30.65 -12.57 33.07
C HIS A 584 29.33 -11.84 33.31
N THR A 585 28.45 -11.76 32.30
CA THR A 585 27.09 -11.25 32.45
C THR A 585 26.10 -12.36 32.15
N GLN A 586 25.07 -12.54 32.98
CA GLN A 586 23.94 -13.41 32.64
C GLN A 586 23.33 -12.92 31.32
N CYS A 587 23.68 -13.60 30.23
CA CYS A 587 22.97 -13.52 28.96
C CYS A 587 21.79 -14.46 28.95
#